data_AF-A0A2W2CMC5-F1
#
_entry.id   AF-A0A2W2CMC5-F1
#
_cell.length_a   1.000
_cell.length_b   1.000
_cell.length_c   1.000
_cell.angle_alpha   90.00
_cell.angle_beta   90.00
_cell.angle_gamma   90.00
#
_symmetry.space_group_name_H-M   'P 1'
#
loop_
_entity.id
_entity.type
_entity.pdbx_description
1 polymer ?
#
loop_
_entity_poly.entity_id
_entity_poly.type
_entity_poly.pdbx_seq_one_letter_code
_entity_poly.pdbx_strand_id
1 'polypeptide(L)'
;MWWTLRRPFRPLTYDATRMVFNKANAALGANWTLHDLRHSAAKRMVRDPDLTLADVQWVLGHAHITTTEIYTAPTPDEVIAHVLAHHERQRTQRVQPPAPPAPGYRPEVLAMLFGAVAADGEH
;
A
#
# COMPACT_ATOMS: atom_id res chain seq x y z
N MET A 1 -4.65 26.96 -4.68
CA MET A 1 -4.79 28.18 -3.84
C MET A 1 -6.28 28.41 -3.61
N TRP A 2 -6.72 28.58 -2.35
CA TRP A 2 -8.13 28.69 -1.99
C TRP A 2 -8.59 30.16 -2.03
N TRP A 3 -9.79 30.41 -2.55
CA TRP A 3 -10.34 31.76 -2.77
C TRP A 3 -11.68 31.93 -2.06
N THR A 4 -12.06 33.18 -1.74
CA THR A 4 -13.41 33.49 -1.27
C THR A 4 -14.44 33.11 -2.32
N LEU A 5 -15.62 32.65 -1.88
CA LEU A 5 -16.71 32.24 -2.78
C LEU A 5 -17.50 33.43 -3.36
N ARG A 6 -17.37 34.62 -2.75
CA ARG A 6 -18.06 35.85 -3.18
C ARG A 6 -17.09 36.84 -3.79
N ARG A 7 -17.58 37.59 -4.79
CA ARG A 7 -16.82 38.65 -5.46
C ARG A 7 -16.64 39.88 -4.53
N PRO A 8 -15.52 40.62 -4.67
CA PRO A 8 -14.34 40.25 -5.46
C PRO A 8 -13.63 39.04 -4.85
N PHE A 9 -13.18 38.10 -5.70
CA PHE A 9 -12.47 36.91 -5.23
C PHE A 9 -11.13 37.32 -4.61
N ARG A 10 -10.89 36.88 -3.38
CA ARG A 10 -9.65 37.13 -2.65
C ARG A 10 -9.05 35.80 -2.21
N PRO A 11 -7.72 35.63 -2.24
CA PRO A 11 -7.08 34.49 -1.61
C PRO A 11 -7.49 34.41 -0.13
N LEU A 12 -7.76 33.21 0.36
CA LEU A 12 -8.05 33.00 1.77
C LEU A 12 -6.77 33.26 2.58
N THR A 13 -6.90 34.09 3.62
CA THR A 13 -5.85 34.24 4.62
C THR A 13 -5.71 32.96 5.43
N TYR A 14 -4.58 32.82 6.14
CA TYR A 14 -4.37 31.70 7.05
C TYR A 14 -5.50 31.59 8.09
N ASP A 15 -5.86 32.70 8.73
CA ASP A 15 -6.92 32.72 9.74
C ASP A 15 -8.28 32.34 9.16
N ALA A 16 -8.60 32.80 7.95
CA ALA A 16 -9.84 32.43 7.29
C ALA A 16 -9.87 30.92 6.97
N THR A 17 -8.74 30.36 6.51
CA THR A 17 -8.59 28.92 6.28
C THR A 17 -8.76 28.12 7.58
N ARG A 18 -8.11 28.58 8.66
CA ARG A 18 -8.23 27.98 10.00
C ARG A 18 -9.67 28.03 10.51
N MET A 19 -10.38 29.14 10.31
CA MET A 19 -11.79 29.26 10.71
C MET A 19 -12.72 28.34 9.90
N VAL A 20 -12.48 28.20 8.60
CA VAL A 20 -13.21 27.22 7.77
C VAL A 20 -12.98 25.80 8.28
N PHE A 21 -11.74 25.45 8.62
CA PHE A 21 -11.41 24.14 9.18
C PHE A 21 -12.08 23.90 10.54
N ASN A 22 -12.01 24.87 11.46
CA ASN A 22 -12.68 24.78 12.76
C ASN A 22 -14.20 24.62 12.63
N LYS A 23 -14.81 25.34 11.67
CA LYS A 23 -16.24 25.20 11.37
C LYS A 23 -16.58 23.78 10.87
N ALA A 24 -15.74 23.21 10.01
CA ALA A 24 -15.93 21.83 9.54
C ALA A 24 -15.82 20.82 10.70
N ASN A 25 -14.82 20.96 11.57
CA ASN A 25 -14.67 20.15 12.78
C ASN A 25 -15.93 20.22 13.67
N ALA A 26 -16.44 21.42 13.95
CA ALA A 26 -17.64 21.60 14.76
C ALA A 26 -18.87 20.93 14.13
N ALA A 27 -19.04 21.05 12.81
CA ALA A 27 -20.14 20.41 12.09
C ALA A 27 -20.06 18.87 12.10
N LEU A 28 -18.84 18.32 12.14
CA LEU A 28 -18.58 16.88 12.19
C LEU A 28 -18.54 16.33 13.62
N GLY A 29 -18.60 17.17 14.65
CA GLY A 29 -18.34 16.76 16.04
C GLY A 29 -16.91 16.23 16.24
N ALA A 30 -15.98 16.64 15.38
CA ALA A 30 -14.59 16.19 15.37
C ALA A 30 -13.65 17.24 15.98
N ASN A 31 -12.47 16.79 16.39
CA ASN A 31 -11.39 17.67 16.86
C ASN A 31 -10.09 17.36 16.10
N TRP A 32 -10.18 17.27 14.78
CA TRP A 32 -9.02 16.98 13.94
C TRP A 32 -8.11 18.19 13.83
N THR A 33 -6.82 17.93 13.73
CA THR A 33 -5.80 18.92 13.42
C THR A 33 -5.40 18.82 11.95
N LEU A 34 -4.72 19.85 11.42
CA LEU A 34 -4.10 19.77 10.09
C LEU A 34 -3.05 18.65 10.02
N HIS A 35 -2.44 18.33 11.16
CA HIS A 35 -1.48 17.23 11.28
C HIS A 35 -2.17 15.87 11.07
N ASP A 36 -3.38 15.68 11.60
CA ASP A 36 -4.16 14.44 11.39
C ASP A 36 -4.53 14.25 9.92
N LEU A 37 -4.85 15.35 9.21
CA LEU A 37 -5.07 15.32 7.77
C LEU A 37 -3.80 14.94 7.02
N ARG A 38 -2.65 15.51 7.39
CA ARG A 38 -1.35 15.15 6.80
C ARG A 38 -1.05 13.67 6.99
N HIS A 39 -1.26 13.14 8.20
CA HIS A 39 -1.07 11.72 8.49
C HIS A 39 -1.97 10.84 7.63
N SER A 40 -3.25 11.19 7.52
CA SER A 40 -4.23 10.42 6.76
C SER A 40 -3.91 10.43 5.26
N ALA A 41 -3.56 11.60 4.71
CA ALA A 41 -3.17 11.73 3.31
C ALA A 41 -1.87 10.96 3.01
N ALA A 42 -0.85 11.09 3.86
CA ALA A 42 0.43 10.40 3.69
C ALA A 42 0.25 8.88 3.71
N LYS A 43 -0.50 8.34 4.68
CA LYS A 43 -0.80 6.90 4.74
C LYS A 43 -1.54 6.42 3.48
N ARG A 44 -2.45 7.21 2.93
CA ARG A 44 -3.17 6.85 1.71
C ARG A 44 -2.26 6.86 0.49
N MET A 45 -1.41 7.87 0.35
CA MET A 45 -0.44 7.97 -0.75
C MET A 45 0.59 6.85 -0.71
N VAL A 46 1.13 6.49 0.46
CA VAL A 46 2.12 5.40 0.58
C VAL A 46 1.52 4.03 0.22
N ARG A 47 0.20 3.89 0.27
CA ARG A 47 -0.52 2.67 -0.11
C ARG A 47 -0.97 2.65 -1.56
N ASP A 48 -0.77 3.74 -2.28
CA ASP A 48 -1.10 3.84 -3.70
C ASP A 48 0.00 3.15 -4.52
N PRO A 49 -0.31 2.08 -5.28
CA PRO A 49 0.69 1.36 -6.07
C PRO A 49 1.31 2.22 -7.17
N ASP A 50 0.66 3.32 -7.58
CA ASP A 50 1.15 4.23 -8.62
C ASP A 50 2.06 5.34 -8.05
N LEU A 51 2.27 5.39 -6.73
CA LEU A 51 3.14 6.36 -6.07
C LEU A 51 4.34 5.68 -5.38
N THR A 52 5.53 6.20 -5.63
CA THR A 52 6.72 5.76 -4.89
C THR A 52 6.84 6.51 -3.56
N LEU A 53 7.58 5.93 -2.59
CA LEU A 53 7.86 6.62 -1.32
C LEU A 53 8.59 7.96 -1.53
N ALA A 54 9.39 8.07 -2.60
CA ALA A 54 10.07 9.30 -2.98
C ALA A 54 9.08 10.38 -3.48
N ASP A 55 8.05 10.00 -4.24
CA ASP A 55 6.99 10.92 -4.67
C ASP A 55 6.22 11.47 -3.46
N VAL A 56 5.89 10.60 -2.50
CA VAL A 56 5.25 11.02 -1.25
C VAL A 56 6.15 11.97 -0.46
N GLN A 57 7.45 11.67 -0.35
CA GLN A 57 8.43 12.54 0.31
C GLN A 57 8.47 13.93 -0.33
N TRP A 58 8.47 14.00 -1.66
CA TRP A 58 8.49 15.26 -2.41
C TRP A 58 7.21 16.07 -2.17
N VAL A 59 6.03 15.45 -2.30
CA VAL A 59 4.73 16.10 -2.05
C VAL A 59 4.61 16.62 -0.63
N LEU A 60 5.12 15.87 0.34
CA LEU A 60 5.10 16.26 1.75
C LEU A 60 6.14 17.33 2.10
N GLY A 61 7.09 17.62 1.20
CA GLY A 61 8.18 18.56 1.43
C GLY A 61 9.16 18.10 2.51
N HIS A 62 9.31 16.79 2.70
CA HIS A 62 10.29 16.27 3.66
C HIS A 62 11.71 16.32 3.09
N ALA A 63 12.66 16.78 3.89
CA ALA A 63 14.08 16.84 3.50
C ALA A 63 14.72 15.45 3.43
N HIS A 64 14.25 14.50 4.27
CA HIS A 64 14.78 13.15 4.35
C HIS A 64 13.68 12.12 4.14
N ILE A 65 13.98 11.07 3.38
CA ILE A 65 13.06 9.97 3.13
C ILE A 65 12.68 9.24 4.42
N THR A 66 13.59 9.17 5.39
CA THR A 66 13.37 8.58 6.71
C THR A 66 12.24 9.27 7.49
N THR A 67 12.00 10.56 7.26
CA THR A 67 10.84 11.25 7.85
C THR A 67 9.52 10.79 7.23
N THR A 68 9.54 10.33 5.97
CA THR A 68 8.37 9.78 5.27
C THR A 68 8.15 8.30 5.60
N GLU A 69 9.21 7.57 5.92
CA GLU A 69 9.14 6.13 6.27
C GLU A 69 8.18 5.85 7.43
N ILE A 70 7.94 6.82 8.33
CA ILE A 70 6.98 6.71 9.44
C ILE A 70 5.57 6.35 8.97
N TYR A 71 5.23 6.60 7.70
CA TYR A 71 3.92 6.30 7.12
C TYR A 71 3.82 4.92 6.46
N THR A 72 4.93 4.17 6.38
CA THR A 72 4.97 2.84 5.74
C THR A 72 4.51 1.72 6.68
N ALA A 73 4.51 1.96 7.99
CA ALA A 73 4.13 0.97 8.98
C ALA A 73 2.65 0.54 8.80
N PRO A 74 2.39 -0.74 8.48
CA PRO A 74 1.04 -1.26 8.40
C PRO A 74 0.43 -1.37 9.80
N THR A 75 -0.90 -1.36 9.86
CA THR A 75 -1.64 -1.71 11.09
C THR A 75 -1.56 -3.23 11.34
N PRO A 76 -1.74 -3.69 12.59
CA PRO A 76 -1.73 -5.13 12.89
C PRO A 76 -2.70 -5.94 12.03
N ASP A 77 -3.91 -5.43 11.80
CA ASP A 77 -4.93 -6.11 10.98
C ASP A 77 -4.49 -6.25 9.52
N GLU A 78 -3.83 -5.24 8.97
CA GLU A 78 -3.26 -5.29 7.61
C GLU A 78 -2.14 -6.32 7.52
N VAL A 79 -1.27 -6.40 8.53
CA VAL A 79 -0.21 -7.43 8.57
C VAL A 79 -0.82 -8.83 8.56
N ILE A 80 -1.83 -9.07 9.41
CA ILE A 80 -2.53 -10.36 9.45
C ILE A 80 -3.12 -10.70 8.08
N ALA A 81 -3.87 -9.77 7.48
CA ALA A 81 -4.47 -9.96 6.17
C ALA A 81 -3.41 -10.25 5.08
N HIS A 82 -2.29 -9.52 5.07
CA HIS A 82 -1.20 -9.72 4.10
C HIS A 82 -0.50 -11.07 4.26
N VAL A 83 -0.25 -11.50 5.50
CA VAL A 83 0.38 -12.80 5.79
C VAL A 83 -0.53 -13.94 5.38
N LEU A 84 -1.83 -13.88 5.71
CA LEU A 84 -2.81 -14.87 5.28
C LEU A 84 -2.90 -14.96 3.75
N ALA A 85 -2.97 -13.81 3.08
CA ALA A 85 -3.01 -13.74 1.62
C ALA A 85 -1.71 -14.30 0.99
N HIS A 86 -0.56 -14.08 1.62
CA HIS A 86 0.71 -14.66 1.18
C HIS A 86 0.68 -16.20 1.26
N HIS A 87 0.22 -16.76 2.39
CA HIS A 87 0.13 -18.20 2.54
C HIS A 87 -0.83 -18.85 1.52
N GLU A 88 -1.96 -18.22 1.22
CA GLU A 88 -2.89 -18.74 0.21
C GLU A 88 -2.29 -18.73 -1.20
N ARG A 89 -1.57 -17.66 -1.57
CA ARG A 89 -0.81 -17.63 -2.84
C ARG A 89 0.23 -18.73 -2.92
N GLN A 90 0.98 -18.96 -1.84
CA GLN A 90 1.97 -20.03 -1.76
C GLN A 90 1.33 -21.42 -1.90
N ARG A 91 0.20 -21.65 -1.22
CA ARG A 91 -0.55 -22.91 -1.31
C ARG A 91 -1.01 -23.16 -2.74
N THR A 92 -1.57 -22.14 -3.38
CA THR A 92 -2.04 -22.22 -4.77
C THR A 92 -0.89 -22.53 -5.73
N GLN A 93 0.25 -21.85 -5.59
CA GLN A 93 1.44 -22.10 -6.40
C GLN A 93 2.04 -23.50 -6.20
N ARG A 94 2.01 -24.04 -4.97
CA ARG A 94 2.46 -25.41 -4.70
C ARG A 94 1.54 -26.48 -5.27
N VAL A 95 0.24 -26.19 -5.39
CA VAL A 95 -0.75 -27.10 -5.98
C VAL A 95 -0.67 -27.09 -7.51
N GLN A 96 -0.15 -26.02 -8.12
CA GLN A 96 0.12 -26.01 -9.57
C GLN A 96 1.16 -27.08 -9.90
N PRO A 97 0.83 -28.08 -10.74
CA PRO A 97 1.81 -29.07 -11.16
C PRO A 97 2.96 -28.35 -11.88
N PRO A 98 4.21 -28.82 -11.71
CA PRO A 98 5.33 -28.22 -12.41
C PRO A 98 5.06 -28.21 -13.92
N ALA A 99 5.46 -27.12 -14.58
CA ALA A 99 5.35 -27.04 -16.03
C ALA A 99 6.01 -28.28 -16.65
N PRO A 100 5.39 -28.91 -17.67
CA PRO A 100 6.00 -30.04 -18.34
C PRO A 100 7.38 -29.62 -18.86
N PRO A 101 8.38 -30.50 -18.80
CA PRO A 101 9.72 -30.18 -19.25
C PRO A 101 9.71 -29.73 -20.71
N ALA A 102 10.63 -28.83 -21.07
CA ALA A 102 10.73 -28.30 -22.42
C ALA A 102 10.83 -29.44 -23.47
N PRO A 103 10.20 -29.30 -24.65
CA PRO A 103 10.24 -30.32 -25.69
C PRO A 103 11.67 -30.73 -26.03
N GLY A 104 11.95 -32.04 -26.01
CA GLY A 104 13.29 -32.60 -26.29
C GLY A 104 14.00 -33.20 -25.07
N TYR A 105 13.52 -32.94 -23.85
CA TYR A 105 14.01 -33.66 -22.67
C TYR A 105 13.24 -34.97 -22.45
N ARG A 106 13.99 -36.06 -22.29
CA ARG A 106 13.42 -37.37 -21.90
C ARG A 106 13.09 -37.37 -20.40
N PRO A 107 11.87 -37.73 -20.00
CA PRO A 107 11.45 -37.71 -18.60
C PRO A 107 12.31 -38.61 -17.70
N GLU A 108 12.81 -39.73 -18.23
CA GLU A 108 13.72 -40.64 -17.51
C GLU A 108 15.05 -39.98 -17.11
N VAL A 109 15.60 -39.11 -17.96
CA VAL A 109 16.86 -38.40 -17.69
C VAL A 109 16.65 -37.34 -16.62
N LEU A 110 15.50 -36.66 -16.64
CA LEU A 110 15.14 -35.67 -15.64
C LEU A 110 14.90 -36.33 -14.27
N ALA A 111 14.26 -37.50 -14.23
CA ALA A 111 14.06 -38.26 -13.00
C ALA A 111 15.39 -38.71 -12.37
N MET A 112 16.40 -39.04 -13.18
CA MET A 112 17.74 -39.35 -12.70
C MET A 112 18.48 -38.10 -12.17
N LEU A 113 18.31 -36.95 -12.82
CA LEU A 113 18.98 -35.70 -12.45
C LEU A 113 18.39 -35.05 -11.18
N PHE A 114 17.07 -35.10 -11.02
CA PHE A 114 16.35 -34.41 -9.94
C PHE A 114 15.81 -35.35 -8.85
N GLY A 115 15.94 -36.66 -9.04
CA GLY A 115 15.34 -37.68 -8.18
C GLY A 115 13.87 -37.91 -8.52
N ALA A 116 13.43 -39.16 -8.50
CA ALA A 116 12.02 -39.49 -8.70
C ALA A 116 11.22 -39.01 -7.47
N VAL A 117 10.28 -38.08 -7.67
CA VAL A 117 9.19 -37.88 -6.71
C VAL A 117 8.32 -39.12 -6.85
N ALA A 118 8.42 -40.04 -5.89
CA ALA A 118 7.51 -41.17 -5.79
C ALA A 118 6.09 -40.60 -5.71
N ALA A 119 5.31 -40.81 -6.76
CA ALA A 119 3.87 -40.67 -6.67
C ALA A 119 3.39 -41.84 -5.81
N ASP A 120 3.11 -41.57 -4.54
CA ASP A 120 2.40 -42.51 -3.67
C ASP A 120 1.07 -42.84 -4.34
N GLY A 121 1.00 -44.03 -4.94
CA GLY A 121 -0.24 -44.68 -5.34
C GLY A 121 -0.75 -45.51 -4.18
N GLU A 122 -1.86 -45.09 -3.59
CA GLU A 122 -2.67 -45.97 -2.74
C GLU A 122 -3.67 -46.79 -3.59
N HIS A 123 -3.97 -47.97 -3.04
CA HIS A 123 -4.56 -49.19 -3.57
C HIS A 123 -5.99 -49.09 -4.15
#